data_AF-A0A0R1HX51-F1
#
_entry.id   AF-A0A0R1HX51-F1
#
_cell.length_a   1.000
_cell.length_b   1.000
_cell.length_c   1.000
_cell.angle_alpha   90.00
_cell.angle_beta   90.00
_cell.angle_gamma   90.00
#
_symmetry.space_group_name_H-M   'P 1'
#
loop_
_entity.id
_entity.type
_entity.pdbx_description
1 polymer ?
#
loop_
_entity_poly.entity_id
_entity_poly.type
_entity_poly.pdbx_seq_one_letter_code
_entity_poly.pdbx_strand_id
1 'polypeptide(L)'
;MSKLPTYNEQQWQRAVDAVMQEYQAYLDELHEQGVDYTIKNARKLLIYQDLIAEWQHKLPTVISDLEDNEFALTIFNEIKTHRPTTLLQRAYEDMSSWSNFNPLPITLWLQLSEDATISQY
;
A
#
# COMPACT_ATOMS: atom_id res chain seq x y z
N MET A 1 18.97 -5.28 -21.19
CA MET A 1 18.07 -5.28 -20.02
C MET A 1 18.86 -5.79 -18.84
N SER A 2 19.02 -4.98 -17.82
CA SER A 2 19.67 -5.36 -16.56
C SER A 2 18.83 -6.45 -15.90
N LYS A 3 19.44 -7.53 -15.39
CA LYS A 3 18.71 -8.52 -14.58
C LYS A 3 18.28 -7.85 -13.27
N LEU A 4 17.00 -7.96 -12.91
CA LEU A 4 16.52 -7.51 -11.61
C LEU A 4 17.13 -8.36 -10.49
N PRO A 5 17.35 -7.77 -9.30
CA PRO A 5 17.86 -8.51 -8.15
C PRO A 5 16.83 -9.54 -7.67
N THR A 6 17.30 -10.74 -7.38
CA THR A 6 16.47 -11.82 -6.82
C THR A 6 16.62 -11.84 -5.29
N TYR A 7 15.50 -12.04 -4.60
CA TYR A 7 15.45 -12.08 -3.13
C TYR A 7 14.91 -13.44 -2.67
N ASN A 8 15.39 -13.92 -1.52
CA ASN A 8 14.92 -15.17 -0.93
C ASN A 8 13.63 -14.96 -0.12
N GLU A 9 12.98 -16.08 0.25
CA GLU A 9 11.72 -16.05 1.02
C GLU A 9 11.82 -15.25 2.33
N GLN A 10 12.94 -15.32 3.05
CA GLN A 10 13.10 -14.56 4.29
C GLN A 10 13.16 -13.05 4.05
N GLN A 11 13.79 -12.63 2.95
CA GLN A 11 13.83 -11.22 2.56
C GLN A 11 12.43 -10.74 2.16
N TRP A 12 11.69 -11.55 1.40
CA TRP A 12 10.31 -11.25 1.05
C TRP A 12 9.38 -11.18 2.26
N GLN A 13 9.52 -12.10 3.21
CA GLN A 13 8.75 -12.03 4.46
C GLN A 13 9.03 -10.72 5.21
N ARG A 14 10.30 -10.32 5.32
CA ARG A 14 10.66 -9.02 5.93
C ARG A 14 10.10 -7.84 5.15
N ALA A 15 10.00 -7.94 3.83
CA ALA A 15 9.39 -6.91 2.99
C ALA A 15 7.89 -6.80 3.30
N VAL A 16 7.17 -7.91 3.35
CA VAL A 16 5.76 -7.96 3.76
C VAL A 16 5.58 -7.34 5.15
N ASP A 17 6.35 -7.77 6.13
CA ASP A 17 6.28 -7.26 7.50
C ASP A 17 6.50 -5.74 7.55
N ALA A 18 7.44 -5.22 6.77
CA ALA A 18 7.74 -3.80 6.71
C ALA A 18 6.61 -2.97 6.06
N VAL A 19 6.00 -3.45 4.96
CA VAL A 19 4.82 -2.80 4.36
C VAL A 19 3.65 -2.77 5.34
N MET A 20 3.40 -3.89 6.04
CA MET A 20 2.33 -3.95 7.04
C MET A 20 2.60 -3.00 8.21
N GLN A 21 3.87 -2.84 8.60
CA GLN A 21 4.26 -1.89 9.64
C GLN A 21 4.04 -0.42 9.20
N GLU A 22 4.37 -0.08 7.95
CA GLU A 22 4.10 1.26 7.38
C GLU A 22 2.59 1.55 7.38
N TYR A 23 1.77 0.58 6.97
CA TYR A 23 0.31 0.72 6.99
C TYR A 23 -0.22 0.88 8.41
N GLN A 24 0.23 0.07 9.36
CA GLN A 24 -0.21 0.17 10.76
C GLN A 24 0.16 1.52 11.37
N ALA A 25 1.38 2.03 11.11
CA ALA A 25 1.78 3.34 11.59
C ALA A 25 0.88 4.46 11.06
N TYR A 26 0.39 4.34 9.82
CA TYR A 26 -0.56 5.28 9.26
C TYR A 26 -1.97 5.15 9.89
N LEU A 27 -2.44 3.93 10.19
CA LEU A 27 -3.69 3.76 10.95
C LEU A 27 -3.62 4.38 12.35
N ASP A 28 -2.48 4.22 13.02
CA ASP A 28 -2.25 4.81 14.34
C ASP A 28 -2.27 6.34 14.26
N GLU A 29 -1.65 6.94 13.22
CA GLU A 29 -1.72 8.38 12.95
C GLU A 29 -3.18 8.86 12.77
N LEU A 30 -3.98 8.15 11.97
CA LEU A 30 -5.39 8.49 11.75
C LEU A 30 -6.20 8.44 13.05
N HIS A 31 -5.95 7.43 13.90
CA HIS A 31 -6.60 7.32 15.20
C HIS A 31 -6.20 8.46 16.15
N GLU A 32 -4.90 8.80 16.21
CA GLU A 32 -4.39 9.87 17.07
C GLU A 32 -4.92 11.26 16.67
N GLN A 33 -5.05 11.53 15.37
CA GLN A 33 -5.53 12.82 14.86
C GLN A 33 -7.06 12.94 14.86
N GLY A 34 -7.77 11.81 14.91
CA GLY A 34 -9.22 11.75 15.04
C GLY A 34 -10.01 11.97 13.75
N VAL A 35 -11.34 11.95 13.89
CA VAL A 35 -12.31 11.74 12.80
C VAL A 35 -12.17 12.74 11.65
N ASP A 36 -12.02 14.04 11.93
CA ASP A 36 -11.94 15.06 10.89
C ASP A 36 -10.69 14.92 10.03
N TYR A 37 -9.56 14.53 10.63
CA TYR A 37 -8.33 14.24 9.90
C TYR A 37 -8.49 12.98 9.05
N THR A 38 -9.12 11.94 9.61
CA THR A 38 -9.39 10.69 8.88
C THR A 38 -10.28 10.91 7.66
N ILE A 39 -11.33 11.72 7.79
CA ILE A 39 -12.20 12.07 6.65
C ILE A 39 -11.40 12.77 5.55
N LYS A 40 -10.55 13.74 5.90
CA LYS A 40 -9.69 14.44 4.93
C LYS A 40 -8.70 13.51 4.23
N ASN A 41 -8.28 12.45 4.91
CA ASN A 41 -7.30 11.48 4.43
C ASN A 41 -7.92 10.15 3.98
N ALA A 42 -9.24 10.06 3.87
CA ALA A 42 -9.96 8.83 3.54
C ALA A 42 -9.50 8.23 2.20
N ARG A 43 -9.12 9.07 1.22
CA ARG A 43 -8.56 8.58 -0.04
C ARG A 43 -7.21 7.90 0.13
N LYS A 44 -6.29 8.52 0.87
CA LYS A 44 -4.98 7.93 1.14
C LYS A 44 -5.14 6.59 1.87
N LEU A 45 -6.12 6.51 2.78
CA LEU A 45 -6.51 5.26 3.43
C LEU A 45 -6.99 4.19 2.44
N LEU A 46 -7.93 4.53 1.54
CA LEU A 46 -8.42 3.58 0.52
C LEU A 46 -7.30 3.10 -0.42
N ILE A 47 -6.45 4.02 -0.89
CA ILE A 47 -5.31 3.66 -1.76
C ILE A 47 -4.34 2.74 -0.99
N TYR A 48 -4.06 3.02 0.27
CA TYR A 48 -3.22 2.15 1.08
C TYR A 48 -3.86 0.77 1.24
N GLN A 49 -5.19 0.68 1.44
CA GLN A 49 -5.91 -0.59 1.53
C GLN A 49 -5.83 -1.40 0.23
N ASP A 50 -6.01 -0.77 -0.92
CA ASP A 50 -5.85 -1.41 -2.23
C ASP A 50 -4.41 -1.93 -2.41
N LEU A 51 -3.41 -1.10 -2.07
CA LEU A 51 -2.01 -1.47 -2.21
C LEU A 51 -1.62 -2.62 -1.27
N ILE A 52 -2.06 -2.61 0.01
CA ILE A 52 -1.69 -3.69 0.93
C ILE A 52 -2.38 -5.01 0.59
N ALA A 53 -3.51 -5.01 -0.12
CA ALA A 53 -4.21 -6.24 -0.50
C ALA A 53 -3.27 -7.20 -1.27
N GLU A 54 -2.46 -6.64 -2.16
CA GLU A 54 -1.42 -7.37 -2.91
C GLU A 54 -0.36 -8.00 -1.98
N TRP A 55 -0.02 -7.30 -0.90
CA TRP A 55 0.98 -7.76 0.09
C TRP A 55 0.42 -8.71 1.16
N GLN A 56 -0.90 -8.79 1.30
CA GLN A 56 -1.57 -9.70 2.24
C GLN A 56 -1.76 -11.11 1.68
N HIS A 57 -1.47 -11.33 0.39
CA HIS A 57 -1.51 -12.65 -0.21
C HIS A 57 -0.49 -13.62 0.43
N LYS A 58 -0.63 -14.92 0.11
CA LYS A 58 0.36 -15.92 0.53
C LYS A 58 1.72 -15.55 -0.06
N LEU A 59 2.79 -15.74 0.72
CA LEU A 59 4.15 -15.34 0.33
C LEU A 59 4.55 -15.75 -1.11
N PRO A 60 4.26 -16.97 -1.62
CA PRO A 60 4.59 -17.33 -3.01
C PRO A 60 3.86 -16.48 -4.06
N THR A 61 2.62 -16.06 -3.78
CA THR A 61 1.84 -15.17 -4.64
C THR A 61 2.44 -13.77 -4.63
N VAL A 62 2.75 -13.23 -3.44
CA VAL A 62 3.44 -11.95 -3.30
C VAL A 62 4.75 -11.91 -4.09
N ILE A 63 5.55 -12.99 -4.00
CA ILE A 63 6.79 -13.11 -4.77
C ILE A 63 6.51 -13.08 -6.27
N SER A 64 5.62 -13.95 -6.75
CA SER A 64 5.30 -14.06 -8.19
C SER A 64 4.74 -12.76 -8.76
N ASP A 65 3.95 -12.01 -8.00
CA ASP A 65 3.28 -10.80 -8.48
C ASP A 65 4.21 -9.57 -8.45
N LEU A 66 5.20 -9.56 -7.55
CA LEU A 66 6.04 -8.38 -7.29
C LEU A 66 7.51 -8.54 -7.68
N GLU A 67 7.99 -9.75 -8.00
CA GLU A 67 9.42 -9.98 -8.30
C GLU A 67 9.93 -9.25 -9.54
N ASP A 68 9.04 -8.94 -10.49
CA ASP A 68 9.36 -8.17 -11.70
C ASP A 68 8.97 -6.68 -11.58
N ASN A 69 8.43 -6.25 -10.44
CA ASN A 69 8.01 -4.87 -10.23
C ASN A 69 9.15 -4.03 -9.64
N GLU A 70 9.85 -3.27 -10.50
CA GLU A 70 10.98 -2.42 -10.11
C GLU A 70 10.65 -1.46 -8.95
N PHE A 71 9.42 -0.93 -8.90
CA PHE A 71 8.98 -0.06 -7.81
C PHE A 71 8.88 -0.82 -6.49
N ALA A 72 8.23 -1.99 -6.49
CA ALA A 72 8.11 -2.85 -5.31
C ALA A 72 9.50 -3.27 -4.79
N LEU A 73 10.43 -3.62 -5.68
CA LEU A 73 11.79 -4.05 -5.29
C LEU A 73 12.61 -2.94 -4.58
N THR A 74 12.20 -1.67 -4.67
CA THR A 74 12.87 -0.59 -3.92
C THR A 74 12.78 -0.77 -2.41
N ILE A 75 11.78 -1.51 -1.90
CA ILE A 75 11.62 -1.78 -0.46
C ILE A 75 12.84 -2.46 0.14
N PHE A 76 13.51 -3.34 -0.61
CA PHE A 76 14.68 -4.06 -0.14
C PHE A 76 15.88 -3.14 0.07
N ASN A 77 15.92 -2.00 -0.62
CA ASN A 77 16.95 -0.99 -0.39
C ASN A 77 16.63 -0.18 0.87
N GLU A 78 15.36 0.14 1.11
CA GLU A 78 14.93 0.86 2.32
C GLU A 78 15.21 0.05 3.59
N ILE A 79 14.85 -1.24 3.59
CA ILE A 79 15.08 -2.16 4.72
C ILE A 79 16.58 -2.21 5.08
N LYS A 80 17.47 -2.20 4.09
CA LYS A 80 18.93 -2.19 4.32
C LYS A 80 19.42 -0.92 5.03
N THR A 81 18.72 0.21 4.84
CA THR A 81 19.11 1.51 5.42
C THR A 81 18.54 1.77 6.81
N HIS A 82 17.88 0.78 7.45
CA HIS A 82 17.31 0.85 8.81
C HIS A 82 16.33 2.02 9.02
N ARG A 83 15.59 2.39 7.97
CA ARG A 83 14.50 3.36 8.05
C ARG A 83 13.17 2.61 7.99
N PRO A 84 12.09 3.16 8.58
CA PRO A 84 10.75 2.71 8.23
C PRO A 84 10.61 2.77 6.71
N THR A 85 9.97 1.76 6.12
CA THR A 85 9.68 1.77 4.69
C THR A 85 8.69 2.88 4.40
N THR A 86 8.81 3.47 3.22
CA THR A 86 7.89 4.50 2.73
C THR A 86 7.31 4.09 1.38
N LEU A 87 7.15 2.77 1.15
CA LEU A 87 6.71 2.23 -0.11
C LEU A 87 5.28 2.65 -0.42
N LEU A 88 4.37 2.54 0.55
CA LEU A 88 2.97 2.94 0.39
C LEU A 88 2.86 4.46 0.21
N GLN A 89 3.66 5.23 0.97
CA GLN A 89 3.71 6.68 0.83
C GLN A 89 4.19 7.09 -0.56
N ARG A 90 5.29 6.50 -1.04
CA ARG A 90 5.83 6.80 -2.37
C ARG A 90 4.87 6.38 -3.47
N ALA A 91 4.17 5.25 -3.31
CA ALA A 91 3.15 4.82 -4.26
C ALA A 91 1.99 5.82 -4.32
N TYR A 92 1.50 6.27 -3.17
CA TYR A 92 0.47 7.30 -3.09
C TYR A 92 0.92 8.63 -3.71
N GLU A 93 2.15 9.08 -3.44
CA GLU A 93 2.71 10.30 -4.01
C GLU A 93 2.86 10.20 -5.53
N ASP A 94 3.33 9.06 -6.06
CA ASP A 94 3.40 8.82 -7.50
C ASP A 94 2.00 8.82 -8.13
N MET A 95 1.06 8.06 -7.55
CA MET A 95 -0.34 8.08 -7.97
C MET A 95 -0.93 9.49 -7.90
N SER A 96 -0.53 10.31 -6.93
CA SER A 96 -1.01 11.68 -6.75
C SER A 96 -0.74 12.61 -7.91
N SER A 97 0.27 12.28 -8.70
CA SER A 97 0.64 13.00 -9.92
C SER A 97 -0.20 12.61 -11.14
N TRP A 98 -0.97 11.52 -11.07
CA TRP A 98 -1.72 11.01 -12.22
C TRP A 98 -2.92 11.92 -12.53
N SER A 99 -3.20 12.15 -13.82
CA SER A 99 -4.27 13.05 -14.26
C SER A 99 -5.68 12.62 -13.82
N ASN A 100 -5.86 11.33 -13.51
CA ASN A 100 -7.07 10.70 -13.01
C ASN A 100 -7.03 10.45 -11.49
N PHE A 101 -6.02 10.93 -10.77
CA PHE A 101 -5.85 10.74 -9.33
C PHE A 101 -6.96 11.33 -8.48
N ASN A 102 -7.68 12.32 -9.01
CA ASN A 102 -8.96 12.76 -8.46
C ASN A 102 -10.08 11.97 -9.15
N PRO A 103 -10.49 10.79 -8.62
CA PRO A 103 -11.77 10.24 -8.98
C PRO A 103 -12.85 11.28 -8.69
N LEU A 104 -13.79 11.42 -9.61
CA LEU A 104 -14.96 12.27 -9.41
C LEU A 104 -15.66 11.83 -8.11
N PRO A 105 -16.32 12.73 -7.37
CA PRO A 105 -17.05 12.39 -6.13
C PRO A 105 -17.98 11.16 -6.28
N ILE A 106 -18.52 10.92 -7.48
CA ILE A 106 -19.34 9.75 -7.79
C ILE A 106 -18.57 8.42 -7.71
N THR A 107 -17.30 8.39 -8.09
CA THR A 107 -16.46 7.18 -8.03
C THR A 107 -16.15 6.80 -6.59
N LEU A 108 -15.85 7.78 -5.73
CA LEU A 108 -15.70 7.55 -4.28
C LEU A 108 -17.00 7.02 -3.65
N TRP A 109 -18.16 7.58 -4.04
CA TRP A 109 -19.46 7.12 -3.55
C TRP A 109 -19.82 5.70 -3.98
N LEU A 110 -19.49 5.31 -5.21
CA LEU A 110 -19.70 3.95 -5.72
C LEU A 110 -18.84 2.93 -4.97
N GLN A 111 -17.55 3.20 -4.77
CA GLN A 111 -16.66 2.31 -4.02
C GLN A 111 -17.12 2.10 -2.57
N LEU A 112 -17.50 3.17 -1.87
CA LEU A 112 -18.05 3.07 -0.51
C LEU A 112 -19.38 2.28 -0.47
N SER A 113 -20.19 2.37 -1.52
CA SER A 113 -21.44 1.63 -1.62
C SER A 113 -21.20 0.13 -1.85
N GLU A 114 -20.22 -0.22 -2.68
CA GLU A 114 -19.79 -1.60 -2.94
C GLU A 114 -19.23 -2.25 -1.67
N ASP A 115 -18.36 -1.55 -0.93
CA ASP A 115 -17.78 -2.04 0.33
C ASP A 115 -18.84 -2.21 1.43
N ALA A 116 -19.83 -1.30 1.50
CA ALA A 116 -20.93 -1.41 2.44
C ALA A 116 -21.84 -2.61 2.16
N THR A 117 -21.99 -3.00 0.89
CA THR A 117 -22.78 -4.19 0.50
C THR A 117 -22.05 -5.51 0.73
N ILE A 118 -20.72 -5.54 0.65
CA ILE A 118 -19.92 -6.76 0.92
C ILE A 118 -19.98 -7.14 2.41
N SER A 119 -20.11 -6.17 3.31
CA SER A 119 -20.20 -6.41 4.76
C SER A 119 -21.55 -6.98 5.26
N GLN A 120 -22.51 -7.24 4.36
CA GLN A 120 -23.86 -7.74 4.72
C GLN A 120 -24.11 -9.23 4.39
N TYR A 121 -23.07 -10.00 4.05
CA TYR A 121 -23.17 -11.44 3.80
C TYR A 121 -22.24 -12.27 4.68
#